data_AF-A0A564QBN4-F1
#
_entry.id   AF-A0A564QBN4-F1
#
_cell.length_a   1.000
_cell.length_b   1.000
_cell.length_c   1.000
_cell.angle_alpha   90.00
_cell.angle_beta   90.00
_cell.angle_gamma   90.00
#
_symmetry.space_group_name_H-M   'P 1'
#
loop_
_entity.id
_entity.type
_entity.pdbx_description
1 polymer ?
#
loop_
_entity_poly.entity_id
_entity_poly.type
_entity_poly.pdbx_seq_one_letter_code
_entity_poly.pdbx_strand_id
1 'polypeptide(L)'
;MKTAVQFGRTTKEFEIIESPIPHILVDSKKELHGWWEGIKPYGNRECTAERLLINPYNGCTHNCFFCYAHALGGYFKTFRKEGIVAVFRDFDRIISKQLDKLSVASCGYLSPVTDPFQPINKKYELSEKIIKEFVSRNIPVQFTTKGRIPDDAIRLIKRQEHSFGQVSILTTDEEKRKKLMDGKTPTDELFRNIERLADEDIFAVCRIDPVIPYVTAGREELEELVKRAVDSGAKHIIASCMDIPTSLKGEIYAKIEERFDISKNKLNRLFTERIRGDFNADMGYRRKLFRTLREICDRAGVTMALCMEFESVGGKNIKGLNREFMSSNNCEGIDVPIYVKKGDRFEPVEGCDGNCLGCYRSEKISVCGLPLNEAKAWKLRDYRKWSKEIKQETKEKGQKSITGDW
;
A
#
# COMPACT_ATOMS: atom_id res chain seq x y z
N MET A 1 -6.75 -32.89 -0.55
CA MET A 1 -5.27 -32.77 -0.69
C MET A 1 -4.80 -31.85 0.43
N LYS A 2 -3.66 -32.10 1.06
CA LYS A 2 -3.15 -31.26 2.16
C LYS A 2 -1.88 -30.52 1.75
N THR A 3 -1.64 -29.35 2.34
CA THR A 3 -0.35 -28.64 2.28
C THR A 3 0.15 -28.34 3.69
N ALA A 4 1.47 -28.28 3.85
CA ALA A 4 2.13 -27.98 5.11
C ALA A 4 2.78 -26.59 5.05
N VAL A 5 2.32 -25.67 5.89
CA VAL A 5 2.86 -24.31 5.98
C VAL A 5 3.80 -24.18 7.17
N GLN A 6 5.04 -23.78 6.89
CA GLN A 6 6.08 -23.59 7.90
C GLN A 6 6.14 -22.15 8.42
N PHE A 7 6.05 -21.99 9.75
CA PHE A 7 6.23 -20.75 10.51
C PHE A 7 7.43 -20.87 11.44
N GLY A 8 8.62 -20.54 10.95
CA GLY A 8 9.86 -20.73 11.71
C GLY A 8 10.07 -22.20 12.05
N ARG A 9 9.99 -22.54 13.34
CA ARG A 9 10.14 -23.92 13.85
C ARG A 9 8.84 -24.73 13.90
N THR A 10 7.69 -24.08 13.67
CA THR A 10 6.37 -24.73 13.74
C THR A 10 5.85 -24.99 12.34
N THR A 11 5.21 -26.14 12.11
CA THR A 11 4.51 -26.47 10.87
C THR A 11 3.03 -26.68 11.15
N LYS A 12 2.17 -26.24 10.24
CA LYS A 12 0.72 -26.45 10.31
C LYS A 12 0.23 -27.06 9.01
N GLU A 13 -0.62 -28.07 9.09
CA GLU A 13 -1.29 -28.66 7.94
C GLU A 13 -2.62 -27.98 7.65
N PHE A 14 -2.96 -27.87 6.37
CA PHE A 14 -4.22 -27.31 5.90
C PHE A 14 -4.80 -28.17 4.78
N GLU A 15 -6.12 -28.32 4.76
CA GLU A 15 -6.84 -28.88 3.62
C GLU A 15 -6.89 -27.87 2.48
N ILE A 16 -6.52 -28.33 1.29
CA ILE A 16 -6.54 -27.55 0.05
C ILE A 16 -7.94 -27.62 -0.54
N ILE A 17 -8.45 -26.46 -0.91
CA ILE A 17 -9.68 -26.27 -1.67
C ILE A 17 -9.28 -25.88 -3.09
N GLU A 18 -9.62 -26.71 -4.08
CA GLU A 18 -9.16 -26.53 -5.47
C GLU A 18 -9.86 -25.39 -6.23
N SER A 19 -11.12 -25.10 -5.88
CA SER A 19 -11.97 -24.16 -6.65
C SER A 19 -12.35 -22.91 -5.85
N PRO A 20 -12.25 -21.69 -6.44
CA PRO A 20 -12.01 -21.39 -7.87
C PRO A 20 -10.54 -21.43 -8.31
N ILE A 21 -9.62 -21.43 -7.34
CA ILE A 21 -8.18 -21.65 -7.50
C ILE A 21 -7.70 -22.41 -6.26
N PRO A 22 -6.53 -23.09 -6.28
CA PRO A 22 -5.98 -23.72 -5.09
C PRO A 22 -5.78 -22.72 -3.94
N HIS A 23 -6.45 -22.97 -2.81
CA HIS A 23 -6.35 -22.12 -1.63
C HIS A 23 -6.62 -22.90 -0.34
N ILE A 24 -6.23 -22.30 0.79
CA ILE A 24 -6.49 -22.80 2.14
C ILE A 24 -7.27 -21.77 2.95
N LEU A 25 -8.06 -22.26 3.92
CA LEU A 25 -8.75 -21.41 4.89
C LEU A 25 -7.95 -21.33 6.19
N VAL A 26 -7.76 -20.12 6.67
CA VAL A 26 -6.93 -19.83 7.84
C VAL A 26 -7.73 -19.05 8.88
N ASP A 27 -7.77 -19.56 10.10
CA ASP A 27 -8.27 -18.78 11.24
C ASP A 27 -7.24 -17.71 11.62
N SER A 28 -7.69 -16.45 11.60
CA SER A 28 -6.79 -15.31 11.79
C SER A 28 -6.72 -14.88 13.26
N LYS A 29 -5.51 -14.59 13.72
CA LYS A 29 -5.25 -13.76 14.91
C LYS A 29 -4.55 -12.45 14.53
N LYS A 30 -4.60 -12.08 13.23
CA LYS A 30 -3.96 -10.86 12.73
C LYS A 30 -4.58 -9.64 13.40
N GLU A 31 -3.72 -8.78 13.92
CA GLU A 31 -4.11 -7.47 14.43
C GLU A 31 -3.87 -6.40 13.39
N LEU A 32 -4.71 -5.36 13.42
CA LEU A 32 -4.46 -4.10 12.75
C LEU A 32 -3.10 -3.54 13.20
N HIS A 33 -2.30 -3.13 12.23
CA HIS A 33 -0.97 -2.56 12.45
C HIS A 33 -0.62 -1.58 11.34
N GLY A 34 0.26 -0.64 11.67
CA GLY A 34 0.88 0.28 10.72
C GLY A 34 2.01 -0.34 9.94
N TRP A 35 2.52 0.41 8.97
CA TRP A 35 3.57 -0.03 8.04
C TRP A 35 5.00 0.19 8.57
N TRP A 36 5.22 1.13 9.49
CA TRP A 36 6.52 1.76 9.69
C TRP A 36 7.47 1.16 10.74
N GLU A 37 8.73 0.94 10.37
CA GLU A 37 9.80 0.99 11.35
C GLU A 37 10.18 2.47 11.51
N GLY A 38 10.07 3.02 12.72
CA GLY A 38 10.14 4.47 12.96
C GLY A 38 11.42 5.15 12.45
N ILE A 39 11.43 6.49 12.50
CA ILE A 39 12.50 7.34 11.94
C ILE A 39 13.85 7.14 12.66
N LYS A 40 13.83 6.76 13.95
CA LYS A 40 15.04 6.45 14.72
C LYS A 40 15.11 4.96 15.06
N PRO A 41 16.31 4.34 15.03
CA PRO A 41 17.61 4.91 14.65
C PRO A 41 17.91 4.83 13.13
N TYR A 42 17.06 4.20 12.31
CA TYR A 42 17.41 3.80 10.94
C TYR A 42 16.81 4.64 9.81
N GLY A 43 15.88 5.57 10.08
CA GLY A 43 15.35 6.47 9.05
C GLY A 43 14.38 5.84 8.04
N ASN A 44 13.79 4.69 8.35
CA ASN A 44 13.01 3.88 7.39
C ASN A 44 11.60 4.42 7.05
N ARG A 45 11.22 5.59 7.56
CA ARG A 45 9.89 6.16 7.30
C ARG A 45 9.93 7.10 6.11
N GLU A 46 9.28 6.67 5.03
CA GLU A 46 9.11 7.47 3.83
C GLU A 46 7.67 7.81 3.49
N CYS A 47 6.68 6.93 3.71
CA CYS A 47 5.31 7.40 3.57
C CYS A 47 4.99 8.42 4.66
N THR A 48 4.39 9.49 4.21
CA THR A 48 4.14 10.67 5.02
C THR A 48 2.94 10.50 5.93
N ALA A 49 2.06 9.53 5.66
CA ALA A 49 0.84 9.28 6.41
C ALA A 49 0.82 7.89 7.08
N GLU A 50 0.16 7.78 8.23
CA GLU A 50 -0.07 6.48 8.88
C GLU A 50 -1.26 5.74 8.25
N ARG A 51 -1.22 4.41 8.25
CA ARG A 51 -2.27 3.55 7.67
C ARG A 51 -2.52 2.31 8.52
N LEU A 52 -3.77 1.88 8.62
CA LEU A 52 -4.14 0.59 9.21
C LEU A 52 -4.03 -0.50 8.15
N LEU A 53 -2.99 -1.33 8.16
CA LEU A 53 -2.78 -2.35 7.14
C LEU A 53 -3.69 -3.56 7.34
N ILE A 54 -4.37 -3.97 6.27
CA ILE A 54 -5.28 -5.12 6.29
C ILE A 54 -4.98 -6.03 5.10
N ASN A 55 -4.58 -7.27 5.35
CA ASN A 55 -4.34 -8.26 4.29
C ASN A 55 -5.25 -9.49 4.51
N PRO A 56 -6.44 -9.54 3.86
CA PRO A 56 -7.37 -10.67 3.92
C PRO A 56 -6.86 -11.92 3.19
N TYR A 57 -5.83 -11.76 2.36
CA TYR A 57 -5.19 -12.82 1.59
C TYR A 57 -3.67 -12.79 1.79
N ASN A 58 -3.03 -13.96 1.74
CA ASN A 58 -1.58 -14.06 1.53
C ASN A 58 -1.34 -14.96 0.31
N GLY A 59 -0.43 -14.53 -0.57
CA GLY A 59 -0.36 -15.01 -1.95
C GLY A 59 -1.20 -14.12 -2.88
N CYS A 60 -0.81 -14.03 -4.14
CA CYS A 60 -1.42 -13.12 -5.11
C CYS A 60 -1.30 -13.70 -6.52
N THR A 61 -2.44 -14.03 -7.14
CA THR A 61 -2.49 -14.70 -8.45
C THR A 61 -2.07 -13.82 -9.62
N HIS A 62 -1.79 -12.54 -9.41
CA HIS A 62 -1.09 -11.75 -10.44
C HIS A 62 0.30 -12.32 -10.71
N ASN A 63 0.93 -12.95 -9.70
CA ASN A 63 2.21 -13.66 -9.82
C ASN A 63 3.28 -12.88 -10.60
N CYS A 64 3.39 -11.57 -10.32
CA CYS A 64 4.36 -10.70 -10.97
C CYS A 64 5.77 -11.20 -10.66
N PHE A 65 6.59 -11.45 -11.68
CA PHE A 65 7.88 -12.11 -11.45
C PHE A 65 8.84 -11.30 -10.57
N PHE A 66 8.65 -9.99 -10.51
CA PHE A 66 9.44 -9.03 -9.73
C PHE A 66 8.82 -8.75 -8.34
N CYS A 67 7.76 -9.46 -7.95
CA CYS A 67 7.07 -9.16 -6.68
C CYS A 67 7.96 -9.44 -5.46
N TYR A 68 8.23 -8.40 -4.66
CA TYR A 68 9.00 -8.54 -3.43
C TYR A 68 8.35 -9.52 -2.42
N ALA A 69 7.03 -9.69 -2.46
CA ALA A 69 6.31 -10.59 -1.56
C ALA A 69 6.71 -12.06 -1.74
N HIS A 70 7.32 -12.44 -2.88
CA HIS A 70 7.89 -13.77 -3.09
C HIS A 70 9.09 -14.09 -2.18
N ALA A 71 9.71 -13.07 -1.57
CA ALA A 71 10.77 -13.25 -0.58
C ALA A 71 10.22 -13.51 0.83
N LEU A 72 8.91 -13.33 1.07
CA LEU A 72 8.29 -13.49 2.37
C LEU A 72 8.06 -14.97 2.74
N GLY A 73 8.13 -15.26 4.04
CA GLY A 73 7.94 -16.60 4.60
C GLY A 73 6.46 -17.02 4.74
N GLY A 74 6.24 -18.16 5.41
CA GLY A 74 4.91 -18.66 5.76
C GLY A 74 4.03 -18.89 4.54
N TYR A 75 2.82 -18.30 4.56
CA TYR A 75 1.85 -18.45 3.47
C TYR A 75 2.37 -17.94 2.11
N PHE A 76 3.21 -16.90 2.07
CA PHE A 76 3.77 -16.40 0.80
C PHE A 76 4.77 -17.38 0.18
N LYS A 77 5.60 -18.02 1.01
CA LYS A 77 6.50 -19.09 0.57
C LYS A 77 5.72 -20.29 0.03
N THR A 78 4.59 -20.62 0.66
CA THR A 78 3.69 -21.70 0.20
C THR A 78 3.08 -21.33 -1.14
N PHE A 79 2.54 -20.12 -1.28
CA PHE A 79 2.05 -19.61 -2.56
C PHE A 79 3.11 -19.66 -3.67
N ARG A 80 4.32 -19.18 -3.41
CA ARG A 80 5.41 -19.19 -4.42
C ARG A 80 5.76 -20.59 -4.89
N LYS A 81 5.70 -21.59 -4.00
CA LYS A 81 6.06 -22.98 -4.31
C LYS A 81 4.94 -23.78 -4.96
N GLU A 82 3.71 -23.57 -4.49
CA GLU A 82 2.58 -24.47 -4.76
C GLU A 82 1.39 -23.75 -5.43
N GLY A 83 1.43 -22.44 -5.58
CA GLY A 83 0.32 -21.64 -6.12
C GLY A 83 -0.87 -21.49 -5.16
N ILE A 84 -0.73 -21.92 -3.90
CA ILE A 84 -1.82 -21.96 -2.92
C ILE A 84 -1.96 -20.62 -2.21
N VAL A 85 -3.12 -19.97 -2.37
CA VAL A 85 -3.46 -18.73 -1.67
C VAL A 85 -3.99 -19.05 -0.27
N ALA A 86 -3.57 -18.29 0.74
CA ALA A 86 -4.18 -18.36 2.07
C ALA A 86 -5.27 -17.31 2.23
N VAL A 87 -6.49 -17.76 2.53
CA VAL A 87 -7.66 -16.93 2.78
C VAL A 87 -7.92 -16.87 4.28
N PHE A 88 -7.92 -15.67 4.86
CA PHE A 88 -8.20 -15.48 6.28
C PHE A 88 -9.72 -15.46 6.48
N ARG A 89 -10.28 -16.57 6.97
CA ARG A 89 -11.73 -16.74 7.12
C ARG A 89 -12.29 -15.66 8.05
N ASP A 90 -13.44 -15.11 7.67
CA ASP A 90 -14.21 -14.12 8.45
C ASP A 90 -13.36 -12.95 8.96
N PHE A 91 -12.36 -12.53 8.18
CA PHE A 91 -11.40 -11.54 8.63
C PHE A 91 -12.05 -10.16 8.84
N ASP A 92 -13.09 -9.83 8.08
CA ASP A 92 -13.98 -8.69 8.30
C ASP A 92 -14.54 -8.64 9.74
N ARG A 93 -15.02 -9.77 10.28
CA ARG A 93 -15.54 -9.85 11.65
C ARG A 93 -14.45 -9.59 12.69
N ILE A 94 -13.23 -10.02 12.41
CA ILE A 94 -12.06 -9.78 13.27
C ILE A 94 -11.70 -8.29 13.23
N ILE A 95 -11.70 -7.67 12.05
CA ILE A 95 -11.47 -6.23 11.87
C ILE A 95 -12.55 -5.42 12.59
N SER A 96 -13.84 -5.72 12.40
CA SER A 96 -14.97 -5.09 13.11
C SER A 96 -14.72 -5.05 14.62
N LYS A 97 -14.45 -6.20 15.24
CA LYS A 97 -14.19 -6.30 16.69
C LYS A 97 -12.97 -5.51 17.15
N GLN A 98 -11.99 -5.30 16.28
CA GLN A 98 -10.83 -4.47 16.59
C GLN A 98 -11.17 -2.99 16.50
N LEU A 99 -11.85 -2.55 15.44
CA LEU A 99 -12.29 -1.16 15.23
C LEU A 99 -13.25 -0.69 16.33
N ASP A 100 -14.16 -1.56 16.81
CA ASP A 100 -15.11 -1.22 17.89
C ASP A 100 -14.42 -0.85 19.21
N LYS A 101 -13.17 -1.28 19.39
CA LYS A 101 -12.35 -0.97 20.57
C LYS A 101 -11.53 0.31 20.42
N LEU A 102 -11.61 0.96 19.26
CA LEU A 102 -10.85 2.16 18.96
C LEU A 102 -11.69 3.42 19.17
N SER A 103 -11.02 4.52 19.48
CA SER A 103 -11.56 5.88 19.50
C SER A 103 -10.69 6.84 18.70
N VAL A 104 -9.62 6.33 18.09
CA VAL A 104 -8.80 6.99 17.09
C VAL A 104 -8.40 5.97 16.04
N ALA A 105 -8.41 6.36 14.77
CA ALA A 105 -8.07 5.51 13.63
C ALA A 105 -7.39 6.34 12.52
N SER A 106 -6.46 5.70 11.81
CA SER A 106 -5.99 6.20 10.51
C SER A 106 -6.71 5.47 9.38
N CYS A 107 -6.51 5.92 8.14
CA CYS A 107 -7.08 5.27 6.97
C CYS A 107 -6.65 3.80 6.85
N GLY A 108 -7.62 2.92 6.58
CA GLY A 108 -7.37 1.53 6.25
C GLY A 108 -6.61 1.40 4.94
N TYR A 109 -5.57 0.58 4.88
CA TYR A 109 -4.91 0.19 3.64
C TYR A 109 -5.17 -1.29 3.38
N LEU A 110 -6.10 -1.55 2.49
CA LEU A 110 -6.49 -2.89 2.08
C LEU A 110 -5.50 -3.48 1.08
N SER A 111 -4.98 -4.65 1.43
CA SER A 111 -4.10 -5.52 0.65
C SER A 111 -2.79 -4.89 0.16
N PRO A 112 -2.00 -4.19 0.99
CA PRO A 112 -0.76 -3.55 0.53
C PRO A 112 0.37 -4.54 0.17
N VAL A 113 0.23 -5.84 0.49
CA VAL A 113 1.22 -6.89 0.13
C VAL A 113 0.62 -8.03 -0.72
N THR A 114 -0.60 -7.84 -1.21
CA THR A 114 -1.32 -8.77 -2.09
C THR A 114 -2.23 -7.96 -3.03
N ASP A 115 -3.19 -8.59 -3.71
CA ASP A 115 -4.24 -7.87 -4.43
C ASP A 115 -5.62 -8.14 -3.79
N PRO A 116 -6.41 -7.09 -3.51
CA PRO A 116 -7.71 -7.23 -2.87
C PRO A 116 -8.78 -7.85 -3.78
N PHE A 117 -8.66 -7.71 -5.10
CA PHE A 117 -9.67 -8.09 -6.07
C PHE A 117 -9.21 -9.24 -6.98
N GLN A 118 -8.18 -9.97 -6.56
CA GLN A 118 -7.76 -11.21 -7.21
C GLN A 118 -8.92 -12.23 -7.26
N PRO A 119 -8.91 -13.21 -8.18
CA PRO A 119 -10.06 -14.08 -8.47
C PRO A 119 -10.73 -14.74 -7.25
N ILE A 120 -9.95 -15.09 -6.22
CA ILE A 120 -10.48 -15.69 -4.99
C ILE A 120 -11.43 -14.76 -4.22
N ASN A 121 -11.30 -13.44 -4.39
CA ASN A 121 -12.19 -12.47 -3.76
C ASN A 121 -13.62 -12.58 -4.29
N LYS A 122 -13.84 -13.04 -5.53
CA LYS A 122 -15.21 -13.30 -6.04
C LYS A 122 -15.98 -14.33 -5.22
N LYS A 123 -15.28 -15.26 -4.56
CA LYS A 123 -15.91 -16.29 -3.72
C LYS A 123 -16.13 -15.82 -2.27
N TYR A 124 -15.17 -15.06 -1.73
CA TYR A 124 -15.16 -14.74 -0.30
C TYR A 124 -15.59 -13.30 0.02
N GLU A 125 -15.44 -12.39 -0.94
CA GLU A 125 -15.81 -10.97 -0.85
C GLU A 125 -15.24 -10.28 0.40
N LEU A 126 -14.05 -10.71 0.85
CA LEU A 126 -13.47 -10.18 2.09
C LEU A 126 -13.10 -8.72 1.91
N SER A 127 -12.69 -8.32 0.71
CA SER A 127 -12.35 -6.94 0.41
C SER A 127 -13.54 -6.01 0.59
N GLU A 128 -14.68 -6.33 0.00
CA GLU A 128 -15.93 -5.56 0.10
C GLU A 128 -16.47 -5.57 1.54
N LYS A 129 -16.45 -6.73 2.20
CA LYS A 129 -16.84 -6.85 3.62
C LYS A 129 -15.98 -5.97 4.52
N ILE A 130 -14.66 -5.97 4.33
CA ILE A 130 -13.74 -5.12 5.09
C ILE A 130 -13.98 -3.64 4.79
N ILE A 131 -14.12 -3.26 3.52
CA ILE A 131 -14.46 -1.87 3.13
C ILE A 131 -15.73 -1.42 3.87
N LYS A 132 -16.77 -2.27 3.89
CA LYS A 132 -18.02 -1.99 4.61
C LYS A 132 -17.81 -1.77 6.11
N GLU A 133 -16.91 -2.53 6.76
CA GLU A 133 -16.61 -2.35 8.18
C GLU A 133 -15.96 -0.99 8.49
N PHE A 134 -15.11 -0.49 7.60
CA PHE A 134 -14.49 0.84 7.73
C PHE A 134 -15.51 1.95 7.45
N VAL A 135 -16.17 1.88 6.29
CA VAL A 135 -17.11 2.90 5.81
C VAL A 135 -18.32 3.05 6.74
N SER A 136 -18.86 1.96 7.30
CA SER A 136 -20.00 2.03 8.23
C SER A 136 -19.68 2.78 9.52
N ARG A 137 -18.39 2.84 9.90
CA ARG A 137 -17.88 3.60 11.06
C ARG A 137 -17.37 4.99 10.67
N ASN A 138 -17.49 5.37 9.39
CA ASN A 138 -16.94 6.60 8.81
C ASN A 138 -15.40 6.69 8.88
N ILE A 139 -14.71 5.55 8.84
CA ILE A 139 -13.24 5.50 8.77
C ILE A 139 -12.86 5.36 7.28
N PRO A 140 -11.92 6.16 6.76
CA PRO A 140 -11.49 6.04 5.37
C PRO A 140 -10.77 4.73 5.11
N VAL A 141 -10.89 4.25 3.88
CA VAL A 141 -10.17 3.08 3.39
C VAL A 141 -9.64 3.35 1.98
N GLN A 142 -8.42 2.87 1.75
CA GLN A 142 -7.80 2.81 0.45
C GLN A 142 -7.47 1.37 0.06
N PHE A 143 -7.26 1.15 -1.24
CA PHE A 143 -6.70 -0.08 -1.77
C PHE A 143 -5.75 0.20 -2.92
N THR A 144 -4.89 -0.78 -3.20
CA THR A 144 -4.08 -0.82 -4.43
C THR A 144 -4.37 -2.10 -5.17
N THR A 145 -4.61 -2.04 -6.49
CA THR A 145 -4.92 -3.24 -7.28
C THR A 145 -4.26 -3.25 -8.67
N LYS A 146 -3.98 -4.45 -9.17
CA LYS A 146 -3.71 -4.80 -10.59
C LYS A 146 -4.88 -5.63 -11.17
N GLY A 147 -5.99 -5.69 -10.45
CA GLY A 147 -7.25 -6.37 -10.79
C GLY A 147 -8.32 -5.41 -11.28
N ARG A 148 -9.42 -5.94 -11.84
CA ARG A 148 -10.65 -5.16 -12.02
C ARG A 148 -11.25 -4.82 -10.66
N ILE A 149 -11.59 -3.56 -10.42
CA ILE A 149 -12.30 -3.14 -9.21
C ILE A 149 -13.77 -3.57 -9.33
N PRO A 150 -14.32 -4.34 -8.38
CA PRO A 150 -15.76 -4.66 -8.33
C PRO A 150 -16.61 -3.41 -8.17
N ASP A 151 -17.77 -3.36 -8.84
CA ASP A 151 -18.69 -2.22 -8.78
C ASP A 151 -19.17 -1.96 -7.34
N ASP A 152 -19.35 -3.03 -6.55
CA ASP A 152 -19.70 -2.97 -5.13
C ASP A 152 -18.63 -2.29 -4.29
N ALA A 153 -17.35 -2.53 -4.60
CA ALA A 153 -16.24 -1.88 -3.90
C ALA A 153 -16.25 -0.36 -4.17
N ILE A 154 -16.48 0.07 -5.42
CA ILE A 154 -16.61 1.49 -5.79
C ILE A 154 -17.78 2.13 -5.04
N ARG A 155 -18.97 1.51 -5.10
CA ARG A 155 -20.18 1.99 -4.39
C ARG A 155 -19.97 2.11 -2.88
N LEU A 156 -19.19 1.22 -2.29
CA LEU A 156 -18.89 1.27 -0.86
C LEU A 156 -17.92 2.39 -0.51
N ILE A 157 -16.80 2.53 -1.21
CA ILE A 157 -15.80 3.57 -0.88
C ILE A 157 -16.34 4.98 -1.14
N LYS A 158 -17.22 5.16 -2.14
CA LYS A 158 -17.89 6.45 -2.42
C LYS A 158 -18.58 7.06 -1.19
N ARG A 159 -19.05 6.22 -0.27
CA ARG A 159 -19.79 6.65 0.92
C ARG A 159 -18.91 7.28 2.00
N GLN A 160 -17.61 7.37 1.78
CA GLN A 160 -16.65 7.92 2.73
C GLN A 160 -15.71 8.89 1.99
N GLU A 161 -15.77 10.15 2.41
CA GLU A 161 -15.16 11.32 1.74
C GLU A 161 -13.66 11.18 1.42
N HIS A 162 -12.88 10.60 2.32
CA HIS A 162 -11.42 10.50 2.21
C HIS A 162 -10.95 9.11 1.79
N SER A 163 -11.86 8.26 1.27
CA SER A 163 -11.54 6.95 0.71
C SER A 163 -11.18 7.09 -0.76
N PHE A 164 -10.22 6.28 -1.22
CA PHE A 164 -9.66 6.45 -2.55
C PHE A 164 -9.08 5.14 -3.10
N GLY A 165 -8.97 5.06 -4.42
CA GLY A 165 -8.49 3.86 -5.11
C GLY A 165 -7.14 4.10 -5.76
N GLN A 166 -6.25 3.10 -5.70
CA GLN A 166 -5.01 3.10 -6.44
C GLN A 166 -4.97 1.94 -7.44
N VAL A 167 -4.61 2.24 -8.69
CA VAL A 167 -4.50 1.25 -9.76
C VAL A 167 -3.06 1.20 -10.22
N SER A 168 -2.46 0.02 -10.19
CA SER A 168 -1.08 -0.15 -10.62
C SER A 168 -0.98 -0.54 -12.09
N ILE A 169 -0.41 0.35 -12.89
CA ILE A 169 -0.25 0.22 -14.33
C ILE A 169 1.22 0.39 -14.66
N LEU A 170 1.84 -0.63 -15.26
CA LEU A 170 3.30 -0.68 -15.47
C LEU A 170 3.71 -0.33 -16.90
N THR A 171 2.79 -0.44 -17.85
CA THR A 171 3.02 -0.23 -19.28
C THR A 171 1.66 -0.07 -19.99
N THR A 172 1.62 0.69 -21.07
CA THR A 172 0.49 0.77 -21.99
C THR A 172 0.44 -0.42 -22.96
N ASP A 173 1.54 -1.18 -23.08
CA ASP A 173 1.68 -2.35 -23.96
C ASP A 173 1.16 -3.63 -23.28
N GLU A 174 0.06 -4.15 -23.81
CA GLU A 174 -0.62 -5.34 -23.31
C GLU A 174 0.24 -6.62 -23.41
N GLU A 175 1.06 -6.76 -24.45
CA GLU A 175 1.96 -7.91 -24.62
C GLU A 175 3.13 -7.84 -23.65
N LYS A 176 3.67 -6.63 -23.43
CA LYS A 176 4.66 -6.41 -22.37
C LYS A 176 4.08 -6.73 -21.00
N ARG A 177 2.83 -6.33 -20.70
CA ARG A 177 2.16 -6.71 -19.46
C ARG A 177 2.03 -8.24 -19.31
N LYS A 178 1.73 -9.02 -20.37
CA LYS A 178 1.68 -10.51 -20.31
C LYS A 178 3.02 -11.10 -19.88
N LYS A 179 4.12 -10.51 -20.33
CA LYS A 179 5.47 -10.94 -19.94
C LYS A 179 5.82 -10.57 -18.49
N LEU A 180 5.20 -9.52 -17.94
CA LEU A 180 5.46 -9.04 -16.58
C LEU A 180 4.76 -9.89 -15.50
N MET A 181 3.57 -10.40 -15.77
CA MET A 181 2.73 -11.05 -14.76
C MET A 181 1.69 -12.02 -15.37
N ASP A 182 1.29 -13.02 -14.59
CA ASP A 182 0.29 -14.02 -15.01
C ASP A 182 -1.16 -13.50 -14.87
N GLY A 183 -1.34 -12.40 -14.14
CA GLY A 183 -2.62 -11.72 -13.96
C GLY A 183 -3.28 -11.36 -15.29
N LYS A 184 -4.57 -11.66 -15.41
CA LYS A 184 -5.32 -11.59 -16.68
C LYS A 184 -6.12 -10.30 -16.89
N THR A 185 -6.02 -9.33 -15.97
CA THR A 185 -6.66 -8.03 -16.18
C THR A 185 -5.91 -7.28 -17.28
N PRO A 186 -6.55 -6.94 -18.41
CA PRO A 186 -5.91 -6.19 -19.48
C PRO A 186 -5.54 -4.78 -19.02
N THR A 187 -4.49 -4.20 -19.59
CA THR A 187 -4.05 -2.83 -19.31
C THR A 187 -5.19 -1.82 -19.49
N ASP A 188 -6.03 -1.99 -20.52
CA ASP A 188 -7.17 -1.10 -20.76
C ASP A 188 -8.22 -1.14 -19.64
N GLU A 189 -8.48 -2.30 -19.04
CA GLU A 189 -9.39 -2.40 -17.89
C GLU A 189 -8.81 -1.70 -16.65
N LEU A 190 -7.47 -1.61 -16.54
CA LEU A 190 -6.84 -0.86 -15.46
C LEU A 190 -7.02 0.66 -15.64
N PHE A 191 -6.92 1.18 -16.86
CA PHE A 191 -7.27 2.58 -17.13
C PHE A 191 -8.77 2.82 -16.89
N ARG A 192 -9.63 1.89 -17.32
CA ARG A 192 -11.07 1.94 -17.04
C ARG A 192 -11.41 1.93 -15.55
N ASN A 193 -10.61 1.27 -14.71
CA ASN A 193 -10.77 1.37 -13.26
C ASN A 193 -10.55 2.81 -12.76
N ILE A 194 -9.58 3.54 -13.32
CA ILE A 194 -9.33 4.95 -12.98
C ILE A 194 -10.52 5.80 -13.42
N GLU A 195 -11.02 5.60 -14.65
CA GLU A 195 -12.21 6.29 -15.17
C GLU A 195 -13.42 6.06 -14.26
N ARG A 196 -13.71 4.80 -13.91
CA ARG A 196 -14.85 4.43 -13.04
C ARG A 196 -14.75 5.01 -11.62
N LEU A 197 -13.54 5.24 -11.11
CA LEU A 197 -13.35 5.93 -9.83
C LEU A 197 -13.61 7.43 -10.01
N ALA A 198 -13.05 8.03 -11.06
CA ALA A 198 -13.20 9.45 -11.35
C ALA A 198 -14.66 9.86 -11.65
N ASP A 199 -15.40 9.04 -12.41
CA ASP A 199 -16.83 9.24 -12.73
C ASP A 199 -17.71 9.27 -11.47
N GLU A 200 -17.25 8.66 -10.38
CA GLU A 200 -17.95 8.60 -9.10
C GLU A 200 -17.39 9.63 -8.08
N ASP A 201 -16.57 10.58 -8.55
CA ASP A 201 -15.85 11.60 -7.77
C ASP A 201 -14.92 11.02 -6.68
N ILE A 202 -14.42 9.80 -6.89
CA ILE A 202 -13.46 9.15 -5.98
C ILE A 202 -12.05 9.48 -6.46
N PHE A 203 -11.19 9.91 -5.52
CA PHE A 203 -9.79 10.17 -5.83
C PHE A 203 -9.10 8.90 -6.35
N ALA A 204 -8.48 9.01 -7.52
CA ALA A 204 -7.83 7.89 -8.19
C ALA A 204 -6.33 8.15 -8.36
N VAL A 205 -5.52 7.16 -7.97
CA VAL A 205 -4.06 7.20 -8.07
C VAL A 205 -3.59 6.17 -9.08
N CYS A 206 -2.74 6.59 -10.03
CA CYS A 206 -2.04 5.64 -10.89
C CYS A 206 -0.67 5.31 -10.29
N ARG A 207 -0.40 4.02 -10.06
CA ARG A 207 0.90 3.54 -9.56
C ARG A 207 1.74 2.92 -10.68
N ILE A 208 2.80 3.61 -11.06
CA ILE A 208 3.89 3.10 -11.90
C ILE A 208 4.94 2.47 -10.98
N ASP A 209 4.50 1.46 -10.24
CA ASP A 209 5.22 0.89 -9.11
C ASP A 209 5.34 -0.64 -9.25
N PRO A 210 6.50 -1.16 -9.68
CA PRO A 210 7.74 -0.44 -10.00
C PRO A 210 7.91 -0.11 -11.49
N VAL A 211 8.70 0.94 -11.79
CA VAL A 211 9.39 1.06 -13.07
C VAL A 211 10.52 0.03 -13.11
N ILE A 212 10.54 -0.81 -14.15
CA ILE A 212 11.53 -1.87 -14.32
C ILE A 212 12.61 -1.36 -15.27
N PRO A 213 13.87 -1.21 -14.82
CA PRO A 213 14.95 -0.71 -15.66
C PRO A 213 15.09 -1.48 -16.98
N TYR A 214 15.27 -0.73 -18.06
CA TYR A 214 15.35 -1.23 -19.44
C TYR A 214 14.09 -1.90 -20.01
N VAL A 215 13.03 -2.13 -19.22
CA VAL A 215 11.80 -2.79 -19.67
C VAL A 215 10.64 -1.80 -19.79
N THR A 216 10.41 -0.98 -18.76
CA THR A 216 9.32 0.02 -18.70
C THR A 216 9.83 1.42 -18.37
N ALA A 217 11.13 1.66 -18.53
CA ALA A 217 11.80 2.90 -18.15
C ALA A 217 12.04 3.87 -19.32
N GLY A 218 11.46 3.59 -20.50
CA GLY A 218 11.58 4.46 -21.67
C GLY A 218 10.81 5.76 -21.47
N ARG A 219 11.42 6.91 -21.83
CA ARG A 219 10.79 8.23 -21.63
C ARG A 219 9.44 8.33 -22.34
N GLU A 220 9.37 7.94 -23.61
CA GLU A 220 8.14 7.98 -24.41
C GLU A 220 7.04 7.09 -23.82
N GLU A 221 7.39 5.88 -23.38
CA GLU A 221 6.44 4.96 -22.74
C GLU A 221 5.90 5.53 -21.41
N LEU A 222 6.76 6.18 -20.61
CA LEU A 222 6.34 6.84 -19.37
C LEU A 222 5.48 8.08 -19.66
N GLU A 223 5.81 8.85 -20.70
CA GLU A 223 5.00 10.00 -21.16
C GLU A 223 3.61 9.55 -21.60
N GLU A 224 3.52 8.49 -22.40
CA GLU A 224 2.25 7.91 -22.84
C GLU A 224 1.42 7.39 -21.66
N LEU A 225 2.04 6.63 -20.75
CA LEU A 225 1.36 6.06 -19.58
C LEU A 225 0.80 7.16 -18.67
N VAL A 226 1.61 8.16 -18.31
CA VAL A 226 1.16 9.27 -17.46
C VAL A 226 0.05 10.06 -18.15
N LYS A 227 0.21 10.37 -19.45
CA LYS A 227 -0.85 11.05 -20.22
C LYS A 227 -2.16 10.27 -20.16
N ARG A 228 -2.11 8.97 -20.48
CA ARG A 228 -3.31 8.12 -20.49
C ARG A 228 -3.95 7.99 -19.10
N ALA A 229 -3.14 7.94 -18.04
CA ALA A 229 -3.64 7.90 -16.67
C ALA A 229 -4.38 9.20 -16.29
N VAL A 230 -3.82 10.36 -16.65
CA VAL A 230 -4.44 11.68 -16.43
C VAL A 230 -5.72 11.83 -17.25
N ASP A 231 -5.69 11.43 -18.52
CA ASP A 231 -6.88 11.43 -19.40
C ASP A 231 -7.99 10.52 -18.84
N SER A 232 -7.62 9.43 -18.16
CA SER A 232 -8.55 8.53 -17.45
C SER A 232 -9.07 9.09 -16.12
N GLY A 233 -8.58 10.25 -15.67
CA GLY A 233 -9.02 10.91 -14.43
C GLY A 233 -8.11 10.72 -13.22
N ALA A 234 -6.92 10.14 -13.37
CA ALA A 234 -5.96 10.02 -12.25
C ALA A 234 -5.56 11.42 -11.74
N LYS A 235 -5.58 11.60 -10.41
CA LYS A 235 -5.24 12.87 -9.75
C LYS A 235 -3.82 12.88 -9.17
N HIS A 236 -3.18 11.71 -9.10
CA HIS A 236 -1.84 11.55 -8.55
C HIS A 236 -1.12 10.35 -9.18
N ILE A 237 0.20 10.46 -9.31
CA ILE A 237 1.09 9.39 -9.77
C ILE A 237 2.00 8.94 -8.63
N ILE A 238 2.05 7.64 -8.34
CA ILE A 238 3.07 7.07 -7.45
C ILE A 238 4.00 6.21 -8.26
N ALA A 239 5.31 6.39 -8.09
CA ALA A 239 6.31 5.60 -8.80
C ALA A 239 7.38 5.05 -7.87
N SER A 240 8.08 4.00 -8.32
CA SER A 240 9.34 3.53 -7.72
C SER A 240 10.24 3.01 -8.82
N CYS A 241 11.52 2.82 -8.52
CA CYS A 241 12.41 1.99 -9.30
C CYS A 241 12.41 0.59 -8.68
N MET A 242 12.28 -0.45 -9.49
CA MET A 242 12.29 -1.82 -9.01
C MET A 242 13.51 -2.07 -8.11
N ASP A 243 13.27 -2.49 -6.88
CA ASP A 243 14.24 -3.08 -5.98
C ASP A 243 14.12 -4.61 -6.05
N ILE A 244 15.19 -5.31 -5.68
CA ILE A 244 15.27 -6.75 -5.85
C ILE A 244 15.72 -7.38 -4.52
N PRO A 245 14.83 -8.16 -3.87
CA PRO A 245 15.22 -8.93 -2.70
C PRO A 245 16.41 -9.83 -3.00
N THR A 246 17.39 -9.83 -2.09
CA THR A 246 18.64 -10.59 -2.30
C THR A 246 18.39 -12.06 -2.63
N SER A 247 17.37 -12.67 -2.02
CA SER A 247 16.98 -14.07 -2.25
C SER A 247 16.32 -14.35 -3.61
N LEU A 248 15.89 -13.30 -4.33
CA LEU A 248 15.19 -13.40 -5.62
C LEU A 248 16.03 -12.94 -6.81
N LYS A 249 17.21 -12.34 -6.58
CA LYS A 249 18.03 -11.73 -7.65
C LYS A 249 18.27 -12.66 -8.84
N GLY A 250 18.72 -13.89 -8.59
CA GLY A 250 19.01 -14.84 -9.66
C GLY A 250 17.78 -15.18 -10.51
N GLU A 251 16.63 -15.40 -9.86
CA GLU A 251 15.37 -15.72 -10.54
C GLU A 251 14.83 -14.54 -11.35
N ILE A 252 14.82 -13.33 -10.76
CA ILE A 252 14.34 -12.12 -11.44
C ILE A 252 15.23 -11.82 -12.65
N TYR A 253 16.55 -11.95 -12.53
CA TYR A 253 17.47 -11.73 -13.64
C TYR A 253 17.28 -12.75 -14.76
N ALA A 254 17.09 -14.03 -14.41
CA ALA A 254 16.81 -15.07 -15.40
C ALA A 254 15.52 -14.78 -16.16
N LYS A 255 14.45 -14.40 -15.47
CA LYS A 255 13.17 -14.06 -16.11
C LYS A 255 13.25 -12.79 -16.97
N ILE A 256 14.03 -11.79 -16.56
CA ILE A 256 14.23 -10.58 -17.37
C ILE A 256 15.01 -10.91 -18.66
N GLU A 257 16.07 -11.70 -18.55
CA GLU A 257 16.86 -12.15 -19.71
C GLU A 257 15.99 -12.98 -20.67
N GLU A 258 15.26 -13.98 -20.16
CA GLU A 258 14.38 -14.85 -20.94
C GLU A 258 13.27 -14.08 -21.67
N ARG A 259 12.62 -13.10 -21.00
CA ARG A 259 11.39 -12.48 -21.50
C ARG A 259 11.63 -11.21 -22.31
N PHE A 260 12.76 -10.53 -22.08
CA PHE A 260 13.05 -9.19 -22.64
C PHE A 260 14.44 -9.06 -23.26
N ASP A 261 15.23 -10.14 -23.35
CA ASP A 261 16.58 -10.15 -23.96
C ASP A 261 17.55 -9.12 -23.32
N ILE A 262 17.40 -8.88 -22.02
CA ILE A 262 18.28 -8.00 -21.25
C ILE A 262 19.27 -8.87 -20.47
N SER A 263 20.54 -8.80 -20.85
CA SER A 263 21.57 -9.66 -20.24
C SER A 263 21.72 -9.44 -18.73
N LYS A 264 21.96 -10.54 -18.00
CA LYS A 264 22.24 -10.50 -16.56
C LYS A 264 23.42 -9.58 -16.21
N ASN A 265 24.41 -9.47 -17.09
CA ASN A 265 25.57 -8.60 -16.92
C ASN A 265 25.18 -7.11 -16.93
N LYS A 266 24.26 -6.71 -17.80
CA LYS A 266 23.73 -5.34 -17.83
C LYS A 266 22.97 -5.00 -16.54
N LEU A 267 22.18 -5.94 -16.03
CA LEU A 267 21.49 -5.78 -14.75
C LEU A 267 22.48 -5.71 -13.58
N ASN A 268 23.50 -6.58 -13.53
CA ASN A 268 24.52 -6.57 -12.48
C ASN A 268 25.28 -5.24 -12.39
N ARG A 269 25.56 -4.61 -13.54
CA ARG A 269 26.23 -3.29 -13.58
C ARG A 269 25.33 -2.15 -13.08
N LEU A 270 24.02 -2.31 -13.18
CA LEU A 270 23.05 -1.30 -12.73
C LEU A 270 22.69 -1.46 -11.25
N PHE A 271 22.42 -2.68 -10.81
CA PHE A 271 21.96 -2.98 -9.45
C PHE A 271 23.14 -3.17 -8.50
N THR A 272 23.79 -2.07 -8.14
CA THR A 272 25.00 -2.03 -7.33
C THR A 272 24.73 -1.67 -5.88
N GLU A 273 23.61 -1.02 -5.58
CA GLU A 273 23.33 -0.51 -4.24
C GLU A 273 22.62 -1.52 -3.34
N ARG A 274 22.87 -1.37 -2.04
CA ARG A 274 22.31 -2.19 -0.96
C ARG A 274 21.54 -1.30 0.00
N ILE A 275 20.22 -1.36 -0.07
CA ILE A 275 19.34 -0.60 0.81
C ILE A 275 18.38 -1.58 1.46
N ARG A 276 18.36 -1.61 2.80
CA ARG A 276 17.49 -2.46 3.61
C ARG A 276 17.56 -3.97 3.30
N GLY A 277 18.68 -4.43 2.76
CA GLY A 277 18.90 -5.83 2.40
C GLY A 277 18.60 -6.17 0.93
N ASP A 278 18.11 -5.19 0.17
CA ASP A 278 17.68 -5.36 -1.22
C ASP A 278 18.65 -4.69 -2.19
N PHE A 279 18.76 -5.26 -3.39
CA PHE A 279 19.49 -4.65 -4.49
C PHE A 279 18.68 -3.50 -5.07
N ASN A 280 19.29 -2.33 -5.13
CA ASN A 280 18.73 -1.15 -5.77
C ASN A 280 19.57 -0.77 -6.97
N ALA A 281 18.96 -0.15 -7.98
CA ALA A 281 19.70 0.46 -9.08
C ALA A 281 20.61 1.58 -8.54
N ASP A 282 21.72 1.82 -9.22
CA ASP A 282 22.64 2.94 -8.97
C ASP A 282 21.88 4.26 -8.75
N MET A 283 22.32 5.07 -7.79
CA MET A 283 21.67 6.34 -7.46
C MET A 283 21.57 7.29 -8.65
N GLY A 284 22.60 7.35 -9.50
CA GLY A 284 22.60 8.20 -10.69
C GLY A 284 21.49 7.82 -11.66
N TYR A 285 21.29 6.52 -11.88
CA TYR A 285 20.17 6.01 -12.68
C TYR A 285 18.82 6.38 -12.06
N ARG A 286 18.62 6.08 -10.76
CA ARG A 286 17.34 6.35 -10.06
C ARG A 286 16.98 7.83 -10.06
N ARG A 287 17.91 8.72 -9.73
CA ARG A 287 17.66 10.17 -9.78
C ARG A 287 17.31 10.65 -11.19
N LYS A 288 17.96 10.11 -12.23
CA LYS A 288 17.60 10.45 -13.63
C LYS A 288 16.18 10.00 -13.95
N LEU A 289 15.80 8.78 -13.55
CA LEU A 289 14.44 8.26 -13.71
C LEU A 289 13.42 9.15 -13.00
N PHE A 290 13.64 9.48 -11.73
CA PHE A 290 12.69 10.28 -10.94
C PHE A 290 12.59 11.73 -11.42
N ARG A 291 13.69 12.35 -11.86
CA ARG A 291 13.63 13.65 -12.57
C ARG A 291 12.79 13.57 -13.84
N THR A 292 12.98 12.51 -14.63
CA THR A 292 12.20 12.32 -15.86
C THR A 292 10.71 12.19 -15.55
N LEU A 293 10.34 11.32 -14.60
CA LEU A 293 8.94 11.19 -14.15
C LEU A 293 8.38 12.51 -13.62
N ARG A 294 9.18 13.29 -12.88
CA ARG A 294 8.77 14.60 -12.35
C ARG A 294 8.49 15.59 -13.47
N GLU A 295 9.38 15.70 -14.45
CA GLU A 295 9.16 16.54 -15.63
C GLU A 295 7.88 16.13 -16.39
N ILE A 296 7.64 14.83 -16.55
CA ILE A 296 6.45 14.31 -17.24
C ILE A 296 5.17 14.68 -16.48
N CYS A 297 5.14 14.44 -15.17
CA CYS A 297 3.98 14.74 -14.32
C CYS A 297 3.71 16.25 -14.27
N ASP A 298 4.75 17.08 -14.12
CA ASP A 298 4.63 18.54 -14.11
C ASP A 298 4.06 19.06 -15.45
N ARG A 299 4.51 18.52 -16.59
CA ARG A 299 3.95 18.86 -17.92
C ARG A 299 2.50 18.41 -18.11
N ALA A 300 2.13 17.27 -17.53
CA ALA A 300 0.77 16.75 -17.55
C ALA A 300 -0.16 17.41 -16.51
N GLY A 301 0.37 18.30 -15.65
CA GLY A 301 -0.42 18.97 -14.61
C GLY A 301 -0.89 18.04 -13.49
N VAL A 302 -0.18 16.94 -13.24
CA VAL A 302 -0.51 15.95 -12.20
C VAL A 302 0.57 15.89 -11.13
N THR A 303 0.17 15.72 -9.87
CA THR A 303 1.13 15.58 -8.77
C THR A 303 1.72 14.17 -8.73
N MET A 304 2.89 14.01 -8.13
CA MET A 304 3.53 12.70 -7.95
C MET A 304 4.26 12.53 -6.62
N ALA A 305 4.46 11.27 -6.24
CA ALA A 305 5.29 10.84 -5.13
C ALA A 305 6.08 9.56 -5.47
N LEU A 306 7.07 9.25 -4.66
CA LEU A 306 7.87 8.03 -4.73
C LEU A 306 7.46 7.04 -3.63
N CYS A 307 7.33 5.76 -3.98
CA CYS A 307 7.06 4.70 -3.03
C CYS A 307 8.37 4.11 -2.50
N MET A 308 8.63 4.27 -1.20
CA MET A 308 9.73 3.58 -0.51
C MET A 308 11.12 3.79 -1.13
N GLU A 309 11.34 4.95 -1.74
CA GLU A 309 12.60 5.29 -2.39
C GLU A 309 13.57 5.97 -1.42
N PHE A 310 14.78 5.42 -1.32
CA PHE A 310 15.81 5.89 -0.40
C PHE A 310 17.19 5.99 -1.05
N GLU A 311 18.01 6.85 -0.47
CA GLU A 311 19.45 6.97 -0.69
C GLU A 311 20.21 6.53 0.56
N SER A 312 21.31 5.79 0.36
CA SER A 312 22.25 5.52 1.44
C SER A 312 23.06 6.77 1.77
N VAL A 313 23.08 7.17 3.04
CA VAL A 313 23.86 8.33 3.51
C VAL A 313 25.03 7.91 4.43
N GLY A 314 25.47 6.66 4.28
CA GLY A 314 26.58 6.06 5.04
C GLY A 314 26.15 5.12 6.15
N GLY A 315 26.87 4.01 6.32
CA GLY A 315 26.55 2.97 7.30
C GLY A 315 25.17 2.36 7.07
N LYS A 316 24.34 2.32 8.13
CA LYS A 316 22.94 1.85 8.07
C LYS A 316 21.93 2.99 7.87
N ASN A 317 22.39 4.22 7.71
CA ASN A 317 21.52 5.38 7.62
C ASN A 317 21.02 5.56 6.19
N ILE A 318 19.74 5.83 6.05
CA ILE A 318 19.11 6.10 4.76
C ILE A 318 18.31 7.40 4.83
N LYS A 319 18.16 8.03 3.68
CA LYS A 319 17.38 9.25 3.48
C LYS A 319 16.36 9.01 2.39
N GLY A 320 15.10 9.33 2.67
CA GLY A 320 14.04 9.24 1.69
C GLY A 320 14.12 10.29 0.58
N LEU A 321 13.72 9.89 -0.64
CA LEU A 321 13.85 10.69 -1.86
C LEU A 321 12.64 11.57 -2.17
N ASN A 322 11.49 11.41 -1.50
CA ASN A 322 10.32 12.30 -1.70
C ASN A 322 10.62 13.76 -1.35
N ARG A 323 11.59 14.04 -0.48
CA ARG A 323 12.02 15.42 -0.21
C ARG A 323 12.54 16.15 -1.45
N GLU A 324 12.99 15.40 -2.46
CA GLU A 324 13.52 15.93 -3.71
C GLU A 324 12.49 15.86 -4.85
N PHE A 325 11.71 14.77 -4.93
CA PHE A 325 10.91 14.49 -6.13
C PHE A 325 9.38 14.64 -5.96
N MET A 326 8.86 14.61 -4.74
CA MET A 326 7.40 14.70 -4.51
C MET A 326 6.87 16.10 -4.86
N SER A 327 5.70 16.18 -5.50
CA SER A 327 4.97 17.45 -5.76
C SER A 327 3.73 17.63 -4.90
N SER A 328 3.31 16.61 -4.15
CA SER A 328 2.18 16.64 -3.24
C SER A 328 2.60 16.91 -1.79
N ASN A 329 1.62 17.21 -0.92
CA ASN A 329 1.84 17.33 0.52
C ASN A 329 2.17 15.99 1.19
N ASN A 330 1.61 14.92 0.65
CA ASN A 330 1.74 13.57 1.18
C ASN A 330 1.90 12.53 0.05
N CYS A 331 2.35 11.32 0.39
CA CYS A 331 2.72 10.29 -0.57
C CYS A 331 1.57 9.72 -1.42
N GLU A 332 0.32 10.03 -1.07
CA GLU A 332 -0.86 9.53 -1.78
C GLU A 332 -1.56 10.62 -2.62
N GLY A 333 -1.12 11.88 -2.51
CA GLY A 333 -1.68 13.00 -3.26
C GLY A 333 -3.04 13.53 -2.76
N ILE A 334 -3.62 12.89 -1.74
CA ILE A 334 -4.88 13.27 -1.10
C ILE A 334 -4.66 13.42 0.41
N ASP A 335 -5.11 14.53 0.99
CA ASP A 335 -4.99 14.78 2.42
C ASP A 335 -6.03 13.93 3.17
N VAL A 336 -5.55 12.93 3.91
CA VAL A 336 -6.41 12.00 4.65
C VAL A 336 -6.18 12.18 6.15
N PRO A 337 -7.09 12.84 6.86
CA PRO A 337 -6.91 13.15 8.27
C PRO A 337 -6.86 11.90 9.15
N ILE A 338 -6.35 12.05 10.36
CA ILE A 338 -6.64 11.10 11.44
C ILE A 338 -8.10 11.28 11.87
N TYR A 339 -8.74 10.18 12.22
CA TYR A 339 -10.14 10.15 12.62
C TYR A 339 -10.28 9.84 14.10
N VAL A 340 -11.20 10.51 14.79
CA VAL A 340 -11.52 10.28 16.20
C VAL A 340 -13.00 10.01 16.38
N LYS A 341 -13.34 9.16 17.35
CA LYS A 341 -14.72 8.74 17.57
C LYS A 341 -15.52 9.84 18.28
N LYS A 342 -16.61 10.30 17.66
CA LYS A 342 -17.61 11.22 18.22
C LYS A 342 -18.97 10.50 18.25
N GLY A 343 -19.46 10.15 19.43
CA GLY A 343 -20.62 9.26 19.56
C GLY A 343 -20.30 7.86 19.03
N ASP A 344 -21.11 7.37 18.09
CA ASP A 344 -20.93 6.05 17.47
C ASP A 344 -20.12 6.06 16.17
N ARG A 345 -19.80 7.24 15.61
CA ARG A 345 -19.09 7.39 14.34
C ARG A 345 -17.71 8.03 14.54
N PHE A 346 -16.81 7.78 13.59
CA PHE A 346 -15.54 8.48 13.51
C PHE A 346 -15.71 9.76 12.69
N GLU A 347 -15.06 10.83 13.12
CA GLU A 347 -15.04 12.12 12.42
C GLU A 347 -13.58 12.56 12.23
N PRO A 348 -13.26 13.27 11.13
CA PRO A 348 -11.91 13.76 10.88
C PRO A 348 -11.49 14.73 11.98
N VAL A 349 -10.22 14.66 12.39
CA VAL A 349 -9.59 15.67 13.24
C VAL A 349 -9.47 16.96 12.45
N GLU A 350 -10.11 18.02 12.94
CA GLU A 350 -10.09 19.34 12.34
C GLU A 350 -8.65 19.88 12.21
N GLY A 351 -8.31 20.39 11.03
CA GLY A 351 -6.96 20.91 10.73
C GLY A 351 -5.89 19.84 10.48
N CYS A 352 -6.25 18.54 10.44
CA CYS A 352 -5.31 17.48 10.07
C CYS A 352 -5.21 17.34 8.55
N ASP A 353 -4.03 17.60 7.99
CA ASP A 353 -3.72 17.50 6.56
C ASP A 353 -3.26 16.08 6.12
N GLY A 354 -3.29 15.11 7.03
CA GLY A 354 -2.82 13.74 6.74
C GLY A 354 -1.30 13.60 6.55
N ASN A 355 -0.50 14.65 6.77
CA ASN A 355 0.96 14.63 6.65
C ASN A 355 1.64 14.34 7.99
N CYS A 356 1.41 13.14 8.53
CA CYS A 356 1.95 12.71 9.83
C CYS A 356 3.48 12.86 9.95
N LEU A 357 4.24 12.68 8.86
CA LEU A 357 5.69 12.87 8.81
C LEU A 357 6.08 14.35 8.85
N GLY A 358 5.31 15.23 8.22
CA GLY A 358 5.44 16.68 8.36
C GLY A 358 5.23 17.12 9.80
N CYS A 359 4.13 16.69 10.44
CA CYS A 359 3.89 16.96 11.85
C CYS A 359 5.05 16.46 12.74
N TYR A 360 5.58 15.26 12.49
CA TYR A 360 6.77 14.74 13.18
C TYR A 360 7.97 15.70 13.12
N ARG A 361 8.24 16.29 11.94
CA ARG A 361 9.41 17.16 11.73
C ARG A 361 9.23 18.56 12.29
N SER A 362 7.99 18.99 12.54
CA SER A 362 7.67 20.39 12.78
C SER A 362 8.02 20.92 14.19
N GLU A 363 8.56 20.10 15.10
CA GLU A 363 8.79 20.40 16.54
C GLU A 363 7.53 20.90 17.30
N LYS A 364 6.39 21.03 16.62
CA LYS A 364 5.09 21.44 17.15
C LYS A 364 4.32 20.23 17.65
N ILE A 365 3.40 20.49 18.58
CA ILE A 365 2.40 19.52 19.03
C ILE A 365 1.56 19.12 17.81
N SER A 366 1.36 17.81 17.63
CA SER A 366 0.55 17.30 16.52
C SER A 366 -0.91 17.73 16.67
N VAL A 367 -1.57 18.07 15.56
CA VAL A 367 -2.98 18.51 15.56
C VAL A 367 -3.90 17.45 16.18
N CYS A 368 -3.57 16.17 15.99
CA CYS A 368 -4.31 15.05 16.56
C CYS A 368 -3.92 14.71 18.01
N GLY A 369 -2.98 15.41 18.63
CA GLY A 369 -2.50 15.15 19.99
C GLY A 369 -1.68 13.86 20.15
N LEU A 370 -1.43 13.12 19.08
CA LEU A 370 -0.68 11.85 19.12
C LEU A 370 0.84 12.09 19.13
N PRO A 371 1.63 11.29 19.87
CA PRO A 371 3.08 11.44 19.98
C PRO A 371 3.80 10.95 18.71
N LEU A 372 3.69 11.72 17.63
CA LEU A 372 4.24 11.39 16.32
C LEU A 372 5.78 11.32 16.34
N ASN A 373 6.42 12.11 17.21
CA ASN A 373 7.87 12.19 17.45
C ASN A 373 8.53 10.88 17.93
N GLU A 374 7.77 9.95 18.50
CA GLU A 374 8.25 8.64 18.96
C GLU A 374 7.67 7.48 18.14
N ALA A 375 6.82 7.79 17.17
CA ALA A 375 5.99 6.82 16.48
C ALA A 375 6.79 5.83 15.62
N LYS A 376 6.84 4.59 16.08
CA LYS A 376 7.00 3.38 15.26
C LYS A 376 5.66 3.09 14.55
N ALA A 377 5.59 2.04 13.75
CA ALA A 377 4.34 1.49 13.21
C ALA A 377 3.35 1.34 14.35
N TRP A 378 2.23 2.02 14.24
CA TRP A 378 1.19 1.96 15.24
C TRP A 378 0.55 0.58 15.22
N LYS A 379 0.73 -0.18 16.29
CA LYS A 379 0.07 -1.47 16.48
C LYS A 379 -1.30 -1.25 17.12
N LEU A 380 -2.18 -2.25 17.05
CA LEU A 380 -3.49 -2.21 17.70
C LEU A 380 -3.43 -1.78 19.18
N ARG A 381 -2.39 -2.20 19.91
CA ARG A 381 -2.18 -1.80 21.31
C ARG A 381 -1.95 -0.29 21.48
N ASP A 382 -1.30 0.35 20.51
CA ASP A 382 -0.97 1.78 20.55
C ASP A 382 -2.25 2.59 20.30
N TYR A 383 -3.05 2.22 19.29
CA TYR A 383 -4.39 2.77 19.08
C TYR A 383 -5.29 2.61 20.30
N ARG A 384 -5.27 1.44 20.96
CA ARG A 384 -6.03 1.21 22.20
C ARG A 384 -5.55 2.09 23.36
N LYS A 385 -4.24 2.36 23.46
CA LYS A 385 -3.68 3.26 24.47
C LYS A 385 -4.23 4.67 24.26
N TRP A 386 -4.08 5.25 23.07
CA TRP A 386 -4.60 6.59 22.78
C TRP A 386 -6.12 6.68 22.90
N SER A 387 -6.83 5.60 22.57
CA SER A 387 -8.28 5.54 22.77
C SER A 387 -8.69 5.67 24.24
N LYS A 388 -7.85 5.24 25.20
CA LYS A 388 -8.11 5.45 26.63
C LYS A 388 -7.84 6.90 27.03
N GLU A 389 -6.74 7.47 26.55
CA GLU A 389 -6.33 8.85 26.81
C GLU A 389 -7.41 9.84 26.31
N ILE A 390 -7.86 9.71 25.05
CA ILE A 390 -8.93 10.55 24.48
C ILE A 390 -10.23 10.45 25.28
N LYS A 391 -10.61 9.25 25.74
CA LYS A 391 -11.81 9.06 26.56
C LYS A 391 -11.68 9.71 27.93
N GLN A 392 -10.49 9.68 28.52
CA GLN A 392 -10.22 10.32 29.81
C GLN A 392 -10.31 11.84 29.69
N GLU A 393 -9.67 12.44 28.68
CA GLU A 393 -9.74 13.88 28.42
C GLU A 393 -11.18 14.36 28.18
N THR A 394 -11.98 13.57 27.45
CA THR A 394 -13.39 13.89 27.20
C THR A 394 -14.21 13.89 28.48
N LYS A 395 -13.96 12.93 29.39
CA LYS A 395 -14.61 12.88 30.71
C LYS A 395 -14.21 14.05 31.60
N GLU A 396 -12.91 14.40 31.62
CA GLU A 396 -12.40 15.52 32.42
C GLU A 396 -12.93 16.88 31.93
N LYS A 397 -13.05 17.08 30.61
CA LYS A 397 -13.69 18.27 30.02
C LYS A 397 -15.19 18.32 30.32
N GLY A 398 -15.88 17.18 30.24
CA GLY A 398 -17.30 17.07 30.59
C GLY A 398 -17.59 17.30 32.07
N GLN A 399 -16.68 16.92 32.97
CA GLN A 399 -16.79 17.24 34.40
C GLN A 399 -16.54 18.72 34.68
N LYS A 400 -15.55 19.33 34.03
CA LYS A 400 -15.28 20.78 34.16
C LYS A 400 -16.41 21.67 33.64
N SER A 401 -17.16 21.24 32.62
CA SER A 401 -18.35 21.95 32.13
C SER A 401 -19.58 21.79 33.03
N ILE A 402 -19.61 20.78 33.91
CA ILE A 402 -20.72 20.56 34.87
C ILE A 402 -20.47 21.28 36.20
N THR A 403 -19.20 21.55 36.54
CA THR A 403 -18.82 22.28 37.77
C THR A 403 -18.66 23.79 37.56
N GLY A 404 -19.04 24.32 36.39
CA GLY A 404 -18.84 25.70 35.98
C GLY A 404 -20.14 26.51 35.87
N ASP A 405 -21.05 26.35 36.83
CA ASP A 405 -22.16 27.27 37.11
C ASP A 405 -22.50 27.14 38.60
N TRP A 406 -21.89 27.98 39.44
CA TRP A 406 -22.37 28.41 40.75
C TRP A 406 -21.82 29.81 41.07
#